data_AF-A0A9Q2FMI0-F1
#
_entry.id   AF-A0A9Q2FMI0-F1
#
_cell.length_a   1.000
_cell.length_b   1.000
_cell.length_c   1.000
_cell.angle_alpha   90.00
_cell.angle_beta   90.00
_cell.angle_gamma   90.00
#
_symmetry.space_group_name_H-M   'P 1'
#
loop_
_entity.id
_entity.type
_entity.pdbx_description
1 polymer ?
#
loop_
_entity_poly.entity_id
_entity_poly.type
_entity_poly.pdbx_seq_one_letter_code
_entity_poly.pdbx_strand_id
1 'polypeptide(L)'
;MNNQGYVSIGDRLEVQNSVRVMQNGCAFNVGNACFYGDNDNLAIRAPGAAYVQHADGSAADLGAGNVSATTVRLGTDNGNAWPGNGCSPNGALATKNDNSGLLLVCQSGVWRAPQAQISGYVPTTTNGFAGYNRTNSITGGYSCPAGTEDLGIETIWYGNYGYSTLHLCSAQ
;
A
#
# COMPACT_ATOMS: atom_id res chain seq x y z
N MET A 1 -22.79 -40.62 -26.27
CA MET A 1 -22.34 -39.89 -27.47
C MET A 1 -21.29 -38.89 -27.00
N ASN A 2 -20.04 -39.05 -27.41
CA ASN A 2 -18.96 -38.15 -27.03
C ASN A 2 -18.91 -37.01 -28.05
N ASN A 3 -19.55 -35.87 -27.75
CA ASN A 3 -19.38 -34.67 -28.56
C ASN A 3 -18.08 -33.98 -28.12
N GLN A 4 -16.98 -34.25 -28.82
CA GLN A 4 -15.80 -33.41 -28.75
C GLN A 4 -15.82 -32.44 -29.93
N GLY A 5 -15.89 -31.14 -29.63
CA GLY A 5 -15.74 -30.06 -30.59
C GLY A 5 -14.66 -29.11 -30.09
N TYR A 6 -13.76 -28.68 -30.97
CA TYR A 6 -12.81 -27.61 -30.69
C TYR A 6 -13.19 -26.39 -31.54
N VAL A 7 -12.96 -25.21 -31.00
CA VAL A 7 -13.11 -23.93 -31.72
C VAL A 7 -11.72 -23.30 -31.76
N SER A 8 -11.23 -22.98 -32.96
CA SER A 8 -9.99 -22.22 -33.15
C SER A 8 -10.33 -20.76 -33.44
N ILE A 9 -9.77 -19.84 -32.66
CA ILE A 9 -9.97 -18.39 -32.79
C ILE A 9 -8.61 -17.77 -33.08
N GLY A 10 -8.54 -16.91 -34.09
CA GLY A 10 -7.34 -16.12 -34.40
C GLY A 10 -7.13 -15.01 -33.37
N ASP A 11 -7.61 -13.80 -33.69
CA ASP A 11 -7.27 -12.62 -32.89
C ASP A 11 -8.28 -12.30 -31.78
N ARG A 12 -9.58 -12.57 -32.00
CA ARG A 12 -10.64 -12.15 -31.08
C ARG A 12 -11.87 -13.05 -31.11
N LEU A 13 -12.32 -13.49 -29.95
CA LEU A 13 -13.66 -14.07 -29.75
C LEU A 13 -14.52 -13.04 -29.01
N GLU A 14 -15.63 -12.64 -29.62
CA GLU A 14 -16.61 -11.74 -29.02
C GLU A 14 -17.95 -12.47 -28.91
N VAL A 15 -18.50 -12.58 -27.69
CA VAL A 15 -19.78 -13.23 -27.43
C VAL A 15 -20.72 -12.21 -26.83
N GLN A 16 -21.80 -11.90 -27.55
CA GLN A 16 -22.72 -10.81 -27.18
C GLN A 16 -23.75 -11.20 -26.11
N ASN A 17 -23.97 -12.49 -25.86
CA ASN A 17 -25.01 -12.94 -24.94
C ASN A 17 -24.47 -13.87 -23.85
N SER A 18 -24.18 -15.14 -24.15
CA SER A 18 -23.57 -16.05 -23.17
C SER A 18 -22.82 -17.21 -23.82
N VAL A 19 -21.81 -17.69 -23.08
CA VAL A 19 -21.19 -19.01 -23.30
C VAL A 19 -21.60 -19.89 -22.14
N ARG A 20 -22.14 -21.07 -22.42
CA ARG A 20 -22.53 -22.04 -21.39
C ARG A 20 -21.73 -23.32 -21.52
N VAL A 21 -21.11 -23.74 -20.43
CA VAL A 21 -20.41 -25.03 -20.34
C VAL A 21 -21.38 -26.06 -19.77
N MET A 22 -21.69 -27.09 -20.56
CA MET A 22 -22.76 -28.03 -20.24
C MET A 22 -22.29 -29.25 -19.41
N GLN A 23 -20.99 -29.36 -19.15
CA GLN A 23 -20.40 -30.45 -18.38
C GLN A 23 -19.33 -29.91 -17.45
N ASN A 24 -19.27 -30.42 -16.22
CA ASN A 24 -18.23 -30.04 -15.27
C ASN A 24 -16.86 -30.41 -15.84
N GLY A 25 -15.97 -29.43 -15.91
CA GLY A 25 -14.66 -29.61 -16.52
C GLY A 25 -14.01 -28.29 -16.89
N CYS A 26 -12.87 -28.38 -17.58
CA CYS A 26 -12.17 -27.19 -18.05
C CYS A 26 -13.00 -26.46 -19.11
N ALA A 27 -13.58 -25.32 -18.74
CA ALA A 27 -14.45 -24.53 -19.61
C ALA A 27 -13.65 -23.79 -20.69
N PHE A 28 -12.49 -23.24 -20.30
CA PHE A 28 -11.59 -22.54 -21.20
C PHE A 28 -10.15 -22.77 -20.76
N ASN A 29 -9.27 -23.10 -21.71
CA ASN A 29 -7.86 -23.38 -21.43
C ASN A 29 -6.96 -22.40 -22.18
N VAL A 30 -6.05 -21.76 -21.47
CA VAL A 30 -4.97 -20.94 -22.04
C VAL A 30 -3.65 -21.53 -21.57
N GLY A 31 -2.97 -22.23 -22.47
CA GLY A 31 -1.79 -23.03 -22.11
C GLY A 31 -2.15 -24.13 -21.10
N ASN A 32 -1.63 -23.99 -19.88
CA ASN A 32 -1.90 -24.92 -18.76
C ASN A 32 -2.88 -24.34 -17.72
N ALA A 33 -3.37 -23.10 -17.90
CA ALA A 33 -4.30 -22.46 -16.99
C ALA A 33 -5.73 -22.72 -17.44
N CYS A 34 -6.55 -23.22 -16.52
CA CYS A 34 -7.91 -23.60 -16.80
C CYS A 34 -8.93 -22.78 -16.02
N PHE A 35 -9.92 -22.25 -16.73
CA PHE A 35 -11.10 -21.63 -16.16
C PHE A 35 -12.22 -22.69 -16.08
N TYR A 36 -12.88 -22.79 -14.94
CA TYR A 36 -14.02 -23.68 -14.69
C TYR A 36 -15.22 -22.83 -14.33
N GLY A 37 -16.36 -23.08 -14.96
CA GLY A 37 -17.62 -22.44 -14.58
C GLY A 37 -18.74 -23.46 -14.62
N ASP A 38 -19.51 -23.56 -13.55
CA ASP A 38 -20.76 -24.32 -13.48
C ASP A 38 -21.92 -23.40 -13.04
N ASN A 39 -23.08 -23.95 -12.67
CA ASN A 39 -24.22 -23.13 -12.26
C ASN A 39 -24.01 -22.48 -10.87
N ASP A 40 -23.00 -22.89 -10.11
CA ASP A 40 -22.80 -22.52 -8.71
C ASP A 40 -21.46 -21.80 -8.47
N ASN A 41 -20.41 -22.12 -9.22
CA ASN A 41 -19.04 -21.67 -8.98
C ASN A 41 -18.31 -21.25 -10.26
N LEU A 42 -17.42 -20.28 -10.10
CA LEU A 42 -16.35 -19.95 -11.05
C LEU A 42 -15.01 -20.22 -10.37
N ALA A 43 -14.10 -20.96 -11.02
CA ALA A 43 -12.77 -21.23 -10.51
C ALA A 43 -11.68 -21.04 -11.57
N ILE A 44 -10.53 -20.55 -11.15
CA ILE A 44 -9.31 -20.44 -11.97
C ILE A 44 -8.28 -21.39 -11.38
N ARG A 45 -7.75 -22.32 -12.19
CA ARG A 45 -6.63 -23.19 -11.81
C ARG A 45 -5.44 -22.88 -12.71
N ALA A 46 -4.46 -22.18 -12.14
CA ALA A 46 -3.17 -21.92 -12.77
C ALA A 46 -2.06 -22.64 -11.99
N PRO A 47 -1.06 -23.24 -12.65
CA PRO A 47 0.04 -23.94 -11.97
C PRO A 47 1.01 -23.01 -11.23
N GLY A 48 0.88 -21.68 -11.37
CA GLY A 48 1.70 -20.68 -10.70
C GLY A 48 0.86 -19.60 -10.02
N ALA A 49 0.53 -18.54 -10.77
CA ALA A 49 -0.25 -17.41 -10.28
C ALA A 49 -1.38 -17.06 -11.25
N ALA A 50 -2.44 -16.47 -10.70
CA ALA A 50 -3.48 -15.78 -11.46
C ALA A 50 -3.34 -14.28 -11.19
N TYR A 51 -3.33 -13.48 -12.26
CA TYR A 51 -3.23 -12.02 -12.17
C TYR A 51 -4.55 -11.40 -12.65
N VAL A 52 -5.00 -10.37 -11.93
CA VAL A 52 -6.11 -9.51 -12.34
C VAL A 52 -5.54 -8.10 -12.48
N GLN A 53 -5.59 -7.56 -13.70
CA GLN A 53 -4.94 -6.31 -14.09
C GLN A 53 -5.74 -5.65 -15.22
N HIS A 54 -5.57 -4.34 -15.39
CA HIS A 54 -6.09 -3.63 -16.54
C HIS A 54 -5.36 -4.07 -17.83
N ALA A 55 -5.94 -3.75 -18.99
CA ALA A 55 -5.35 -4.12 -20.28
C ALA A 55 -3.96 -3.48 -20.53
N ASP A 56 -3.69 -2.35 -19.89
CA ASP A 56 -2.39 -1.66 -19.91
C ASP A 56 -1.36 -2.26 -18.92
N GLY A 57 -1.73 -3.30 -18.18
CA GLY A 57 -0.90 -3.97 -17.19
C GLY A 57 -0.88 -3.30 -15.81
N SER A 58 -1.59 -2.19 -15.62
CA SER A 58 -1.74 -1.57 -14.31
C SER A 58 -2.62 -2.40 -13.38
N ALA A 59 -2.50 -2.18 -12.07
CA ALA A 59 -3.26 -2.92 -11.07
C ALA A 59 -4.77 -2.70 -11.26
N ALA A 60 -5.54 -3.80 -11.26
CA ALA A 60 -7.00 -3.73 -11.30
C ALA A 60 -7.60 -3.90 -9.90
N ASP A 61 -8.71 -3.21 -9.66
CA ASP A 61 -9.47 -3.35 -8.43
C ASP A 61 -10.21 -4.69 -8.38
N LEU A 62 -10.20 -5.33 -7.21
CA LEU A 62 -11.01 -6.51 -6.89
C LEU A 62 -12.08 -6.12 -5.87
N GLY A 63 -13.28 -5.82 -6.36
CA GLY A 63 -14.46 -5.59 -5.51
C GLY A 63 -15.12 -6.89 -5.11
N ALA A 64 -15.13 -7.22 -3.82
CA ALA A 64 -15.81 -8.40 -3.28
C ALA A 64 -16.49 -8.07 -1.94
N GLY A 65 -17.71 -8.59 -1.72
CA GLY A 65 -18.41 -8.41 -0.44
C GLY A 65 -17.71 -9.17 0.70
N ASN A 66 -17.25 -10.38 0.43
CA ASN A 66 -16.43 -11.17 1.35
C ASN A 66 -15.32 -11.91 0.58
N VAL A 67 -14.12 -11.91 1.14
CA VAL A 67 -12.98 -12.71 0.64
C VAL A 67 -12.49 -13.59 1.78
N SER A 68 -12.42 -14.90 1.55
CA SER A 68 -11.78 -15.84 2.46
C SER A 68 -10.49 -16.34 1.81
N ALA A 69 -9.35 -16.07 2.44
CA ALA A 69 -8.04 -16.45 1.94
C ALA A 69 -7.23 -17.11 3.05
N THR A 70 -6.55 -18.21 2.72
CA THR A 70 -5.68 -18.94 3.65
C THR A 70 -4.29 -18.32 3.76
N THR A 71 -3.83 -17.63 2.72
CA THR A 71 -2.54 -16.95 2.71
C THR A 71 -2.64 -15.68 1.89
N VAL A 72 -2.39 -14.54 2.52
CA VAL A 72 -2.33 -13.23 1.87
C VAL A 72 -0.94 -12.66 2.11
N ARG A 73 -0.21 -12.36 1.04
CA ARG A 73 1.04 -11.60 1.15
C ARG A 73 0.70 -10.12 1.11
N LEU A 74 0.76 -9.50 2.27
CA LEU A 74 0.47 -8.08 2.43
C LEU A 74 1.62 -7.24 1.84
N GLY A 75 1.31 -6.02 1.38
CA GLY A 75 2.32 -5.12 0.82
C GLY A 75 3.40 -4.75 1.85
N THR A 76 4.60 -4.43 1.37
CA THR A 76 5.66 -3.85 2.21
C THR A 76 5.69 -2.32 2.06
N ASP A 77 6.60 -1.69 2.78
CA ASP A 77 6.93 -0.26 2.75
C ASP A 77 7.33 0.31 1.38
N ASN A 78 7.48 -0.52 0.36
CA ASN A 78 8.05 -0.14 -0.93
C ASN A 78 7.04 0.60 -1.83
N GLY A 79 6.68 1.81 -1.41
CA GLY A 79 6.00 2.80 -2.24
C GLY A 79 4.50 2.62 -2.41
N ASN A 80 3.82 1.83 -1.57
CA ASN A 80 2.36 1.64 -1.66
C ASN A 80 1.63 1.74 -0.31
N ALA A 81 2.24 2.40 0.67
CA ALA A 81 1.66 2.57 1.98
C ALA A 81 0.53 3.62 1.94
N TRP A 82 -0.70 3.14 2.18
CA TRP A 82 -1.91 3.94 2.29
C TRP A 82 -2.68 3.51 3.53
N PRO A 83 -3.28 4.44 4.30
CA PRO A 83 -4.11 4.07 5.44
C PRO A 83 -5.21 3.08 5.04
N GLY A 84 -5.36 1.99 5.79
CA GLY A 84 -6.36 0.94 5.52
C GLY A 84 -5.87 -0.18 4.60
N ASN A 85 -4.78 0.00 3.85
CA ASN A 85 -4.21 -1.08 3.03
C ASN A 85 -3.52 -2.13 3.90
N GLY A 86 -3.49 -3.36 3.40
CA GLY A 86 -2.77 -4.47 4.02
C GLY A 86 -1.26 -4.24 4.06
N CYS A 87 -0.62 -4.54 5.19
CA CYS A 87 0.82 -4.35 5.38
C CYS A 87 1.51 -5.54 6.07
N SER A 88 2.81 -5.73 5.82
CA SER A 88 3.67 -6.64 6.60
C SER A 88 5.15 -6.23 6.54
N PRO A 89 5.96 -6.64 7.53
CA PRO A 89 5.58 -7.24 8.81
C PRO A 89 4.88 -6.24 9.76
N ASN A 90 4.17 -6.74 10.78
CA ASN A 90 3.66 -5.88 11.85
C ASN A 90 4.81 -5.10 12.51
N GLY A 91 4.67 -3.79 12.67
CA GLY A 91 5.73 -2.89 13.12
C GLY A 91 6.58 -2.27 12.01
N ALA A 92 6.37 -2.63 10.74
CA ALA A 92 7.00 -1.94 9.62
C ALA A 92 6.60 -0.46 9.59
N LEU A 93 7.50 0.39 9.11
CA LEU A 93 7.31 1.84 8.96
C LEU A 93 7.41 2.20 7.48
N ALA A 94 6.54 3.09 7.01
CA ALA A 94 6.57 3.58 5.63
C ALA A 94 6.04 5.01 5.55
N THR A 95 6.53 5.81 4.62
CA THR A 95 5.90 7.09 4.31
C THR A 95 4.66 6.87 3.44
N LYS A 96 3.60 7.64 3.68
CA LYS A 96 2.40 7.62 2.85
C LYS A 96 2.76 7.98 1.41
N ASN A 97 2.24 7.21 0.45
CA ASN A 97 2.56 7.37 -0.97
C ASN A 97 1.80 8.55 -1.64
N ASP A 98 1.78 9.72 -0.99
CA ASP A 98 1.18 10.97 -1.51
C ASP A 98 2.12 12.19 -1.36
N ASN A 99 3.39 11.95 -1.03
CA ASN A 99 4.40 12.98 -0.75
C ASN A 99 4.08 13.89 0.46
N SER A 100 3.08 13.59 1.28
CA SER A 100 2.78 14.37 2.50
C SER A 100 3.85 14.26 3.58
N GLY A 101 4.74 13.26 3.48
CA GLY A 101 5.69 12.93 4.54
C GLY A 101 5.05 12.27 5.76
N LEU A 102 3.75 11.94 5.71
CA LEU A 102 3.06 11.25 6.80
C LEU A 102 3.66 9.85 6.99
N LEU A 103 4.16 9.57 8.19
CA LEU A 103 4.60 8.23 8.57
C LEU A 103 3.39 7.34 8.85
N LEU A 104 3.42 6.12 8.32
CA LEU A 104 2.48 5.05 8.59
C LEU A 104 3.22 3.90 9.28
N VAL A 105 2.53 3.25 10.21
CA VAL A 105 2.99 2.06 10.90
C VAL A 105 2.08 0.89 10.57
N CYS A 106 2.67 -0.27 10.32
CA CYS A 106 1.92 -1.49 10.11
C CYS A 106 1.41 -2.03 11.45
N GLN A 107 0.09 -2.00 11.68
CA GLN A 107 -0.54 -2.42 12.93
C GLN A 107 -1.64 -3.44 12.65
N SER A 108 -1.46 -4.64 13.17
CA SER A 108 -2.34 -5.80 12.98
C SER A 108 -2.61 -6.08 11.49
N GLY A 109 -1.56 -5.96 10.66
CA GLY A 109 -1.64 -6.23 9.22
C GLY A 109 -2.27 -5.10 8.39
N VAL A 110 -2.51 -3.92 8.97
CA VAL A 110 -3.06 -2.76 8.26
C VAL A 110 -2.19 -1.51 8.48
N TRP A 111 -1.92 -0.76 7.41
CA TRP A 111 -1.25 0.54 7.51
C TRP A 111 -2.14 1.53 8.25
N ARG A 112 -1.62 2.10 9.34
CA ARG A 112 -2.30 3.11 10.14
C ARG A 112 -1.39 4.32 10.34
N ALA A 113 -1.99 5.50 10.39
CA ALA A 113 -1.29 6.63 10.97
C ALA A 113 -1.08 6.29 12.46
N PRO A 114 0.15 6.41 12.97
CA PRO A 114 0.38 6.24 14.39
C PRO A 114 -0.45 7.28 15.15
N GLN A 115 -0.97 6.91 16.32
CA GLN A 115 -1.69 7.85 17.20
C GLN A 115 -0.79 9.02 17.62
N ALA A 116 0.52 8.78 17.63
CA ALA A 116 1.59 9.74 17.85
C ALA A 116 2.40 9.97 16.57
N GLN A 117 2.33 11.17 16.01
CA GLN A 117 3.26 11.55 14.94
C GLN A 117 4.60 11.94 15.54
N ILE A 118 5.67 11.26 15.11
CA ILE A 118 7.04 11.71 15.39
C ILE A 118 7.43 12.73 14.33
N SER A 119 7.78 13.94 14.75
CA SER A 119 8.28 15.01 13.87
C SER A 119 9.31 15.85 14.59
N GLY A 120 9.94 16.80 13.91
CA GLY A 120 10.89 17.69 14.57
C GLY A 120 11.17 18.96 13.79
N TYR A 121 11.73 19.94 14.47
CA TYR A 121 12.10 21.24 13.90
C TYR A 121 13.31 21.84 14.61
N VAL A 122 13.95 22.81 13.96
CA VAL A 122 15.06 23.60 14.49
C VAL A 122 14.67 25.07 14.35
N PRO A 123 14.24 25.76 15.43
CA PRO A 123 13.83 27.16 15.39
C PRO A 123 15.03 28.11 15.31
N THR A 124 14.72 29.36 14.96
CA THR A 124 15.66 30.48 15.10
C THR A 124 15.99 30.70 16.59
N THR A 125 17.21 30.40 17.01
CA THR A 125 17.71 30.83 18.34
C THR A 125 18.39 32.20 18.22
N THR A 126 18.45 32.95 19.33
CA THR A 126 19.03 34.30 19.41
C THR A 126 20.52 34.37 19.00
N ASN A 127 21.21 33.23 18.92
CA ASN A 127 22.60 33.08 18.44
C ASN A 127 22.74 31.94 17.41
N GLY A 128 21.65 31.53 16.74
CA GLY A 128 21.64 30.39 15.83
C GLY A 128 21.96 30.79 14.40
N PHE A 129 22.68 29.92 13.68
CA PHE A 129 22.97 30.14 12.26
C PHE A 129 21.69 29.89 11.42
N ALA A 130 21.20 30.93 10.73
CA ALA A 130 19.93 30.85 10.00
C ALA A 130 19.87 29.74 8.92
N GLY A 131 21.01 29.28 8.41
CA GLY A 131 21.09 28.19 7.41
C GLY A 131 20.73 26.80 7.95
N TYR A 132 20.70 26.60 9.26
CA TYR A 132 20.35 25.32 9.89
C TYR A 132 18.92 25.26 10.41
N ASN A 133 18.17 26.36 10.29
CA ASN A 133 16.76 26.36 10.63
C ASN A 133 16.02 25.35 9.75
N ARG A 134 15.14 24.58 10.38
CA ARG A 134 14.29 23.59 9.71
C ARG A 134 12.90 23.71 10.32
N THR A 135 11.93 24.05 9.50
CA THR A 135 10.52 23.97 9.90
C THR A 135 10.11 22.51 10.01
N ASN A 136 9.16 22.24 10.89
CA ASN A 136 8.51 20.94 10.95
C ASN A 136 7.78 20.71 9.62
N SER A 137 8.04 19.59 8.95
CA SER A 137 7.41 19.25 7.67
C SER A 137 5.89 19.04 7.79
N ILE A 138 5.39 18.76 9.00
CA ILE A 138 3.97 18.54 9.26
C ILE A 138 3.22 19.86 9.49
N THR A 139 3.79 20.78 10.27
CA THR A 139 3.12 22.06 10.60
C THR A 139 3.51 23.20 9.65
N GLY A 140 4.57 23.04 8.86
CA GLY A 140 5.14 24.10 8.05
C GLY A 140 5.82 25.21 8.85
N GLY A 141 5.97 25.05 10.17
CA GLY A 141 6.51 26.07 11.07
C GLY A 141 7.43 25.50 12.15
N TYR A 142 7.85 26.36 13.09
CA TYR A 142 8.68 25.97 14.23
C TYR A 142 7.80 25.51 15.41
N SER A 143 7.02 24.46 15.19
CA SER A 143 6.07 23.96 16.19
C SER A 143 5.82 22.47 16.04
N CYS A 144 5.45 21.85 17.16
CA CYS A 144 4.93 20.49 17.17
C CYS A 144 3.46 20.44 16.66
N PRO A 145 3.06 19.37 15.96
CA PRO A 145 1.66 19.17 15.56
C PRO A 145 0.72 19.17 16.77
N ALA A 146 -0.52 19.61 16.57
CA ALA A 146 -1.53 19.56 17.63
C ALA A 146 -1.72 18.13 18.15
N GLY A 147 -1.76 17.96 19.47
CA GLY A 147 -1.87 16.64 20.11
C GLY A 147 -0.54 15.89 20.30
N THR A 148 0.60 16.53 19.98
CA THR A 148 1.94 16.01 20.30
C THR A 148 2.60 16.87 21.36
N GLU A 149 3.43 16.26 22.20
CA GLU A 149 4.33 16.94 23.12
C GLU A 149 5.72 17.14 22.49
N ASP A 150 6.41 18.20 22.93
CA ASP A 150 7.83 18.41 22.66
C ASP A 150 8.63 17.57 23.67
N LEU A 151 9.14 16.43 23.21
CA LEU A 151 9.80 15.41 24.03
C LEU A 151 11.16 15.84 24.56
N GLY A 152 11.75 16.91 24.02
CA GLY A 152 13.04 17.37 24.49
C GLY A 152 13.86 18.09 23.43
N ILE A 153 14.81 18.87 23.96
CA ILE A 153 15.67 19.77 23.24
C ILE A 153 17.08 19.18 23.21
N GLU A 154 17.56 18.79 22.03
CA GLU A 154 18.99 18.53 21.86
C GLU A 154 19.69 19.80 21.39
N THR A 155 20.71 20.24 22.12
CA THR A 155 21.50 21.41 21.71
C THR A 155 22.56 20.97 20.70
N ILE A 156 22.37 21.39 19.46
CA ILE A 156 23.35 21.23 18.39
C ILE A 156 24.35 22.38 18.49
N TRP A 157 25.58 22.06 18.89
CA TRP A 157 26.66 23.02 18.98
C TRP A 157 27.41 23.13 17.65
N TYR A 158 27.58 24.35 17.15
CA TYR A 158 28.35 24.64 15.93
C TYR A 158 29.73 25.24 16.26
N GLY A 159 30.33 24.83 17.37
CA GLY A 159 31.60 25.40 17.87
C GLY A 159 31.43 26.84 18.37
N ASN A 160 32.38 27.73 18.02
CA ASN A 160 32.36 29.14 18.44
C ASN A 160 31.25 29.98 17.79
N TYR A 161 30.49 29.41 16.84
CA TYR A 161 29.53 30.12 16.01
C TYR A 161 28.08 30.07 16.53
N GLY A 162 27.88 29.48 17.72
CA GLY A 162 26.58 29.43 18.39
C GLY A 162 26.00 28.02 18.47
N TYR A 163 24.72 27.95 18.84
CA TYR A 163 23.98 26.71 19.01
C TYR A 163 22.55 26.83 18.46
N SER A 164 21.99 25.70 18.04
CA SER A 164 20.56 25.56 17.75
C SER A 164 19.97 24.42 18.55
N THR A 165 18.67 24.43 18.72
CA THR A 165 17.94 23.41 19.48
C THR A 165 17.16 22.55 18.51
N LEU A 166 17.40 21.23 18.50
CA LEU A 166 16.52 20.28 17.84
C LEU A 166 15.37 19.97 18.79
N HIS A 167 14.16 20.21 18.31
CA HIS A 167 12.93 19.85 19.00
C HIS A 167 12.36 18.59 18.36
N LEU A 168 12.08 17.58 19.20
CA LEU A 168 11.45 16.33 18.79
C LEU A 168 10.02 16.29 19.34
N CYS A 169 9.07 16.11 18.44
CA CYS A 169 7.65 16.06 18.75
C CYS A 169 7.16 14.61 18.70
N SER A 170 6.41 14.16 19.70
CA SER A 170 5.69 12.89 19.70
C SER A 170 4.41 13.03 20.49
N ALA A 171 3.33 12.30 20.16
CA ALA A 171 2.25 12.15 21.13
C ALA A 171 2.66 11.13 22.21
N GLN A 172 2.15 11.34 23.43
CA GLN A 172 2.18 10.36 24.53
C GLN A 172 1.08 9.32 24.36
#